data_AF-X5XY93-F1
#
_entry.id   AF-X5XY93-F1
#
_cell.length_a   1.000
_cell.length_b   1.000
_cell.length_c   1.000
_cell.angle_alpha   90.00
_cell.angle_beta   90.00
_cell.angle_gamma   90.00
#
_symmetry.space_group_name_H-M   'P 1'
#
loop_
_entity.id
_entity.type
_entity.pdbx_description
1 polymer ?
#
loop_
_entity_poly.entity_id
_entity_poly.type
_entity_poly.pdbx_seq_one_letter_code
_entity_poly.pdbx_strand_id
1 'polypeptide(L)'
;MSRDFAPVSPAIWTSPAFLSLDSDGRQLMLFFISGPHQNSAGCCRVREGYALADLLWQPEQYRAALASAVAADLVLHDPRTEETYVKKWFKHKGNIPTNKDHAKGTMKIIANIDSDEIRELAEADFMATEWGGKAAAGPNPLDQTLDALARSRMLNNR
;
A
#
# COMPACT_ATOMS: atom_id res chain seq x y z
N MET A 1 3.08 3.38 -17.84
CA MET A 1 2.05 4.29 -17.29
C MET A 1 2.13 4.22 -15.78
N SER A 2 2.27 5.37 -15.11
CA SER A 2 2.06 5.47 -13.67
C SER A 2 0.62 5.06 -13.36
N ARG A 3 0.35 4.41 -12.22
CA ARG A 3 -1.02 4.10 -11.83
C ARG A 3 -1.68 5.41 -11.39
N ASP A 4 -2.73 5.85 -12.08
CA ASP A 4 -3.33 7.19 -11.86
C ASP A 4 -4.02 7.31 -10.48
N PHE A 5 -4.52 6.22 -9.91
CA PHE A 5 -5.08 6.15 -8.56
C PHE A 5 -5.23 4.69 -8.10
N ALA A 6 -5.26 4.46 -6.79
CA ALA A 6 -5.75 3.19 -6.28
C ALA A 6 -7.27 3.11 -6.46
N PRO A 7 -7.82 2.04 -7.05
CA PRO A 7 -9.25 1.92 -7.24
C PRO A 7 -9.96 1.76 -5.89
N VAL A 8 -10.88 2.67 -5.58
CA VAL A 8 -11.82 2.50 -4.47
C VAL A 8 -12.89 1.51 -4.89
N SER A 9 -12.96 0.36 -4.20
CA SER A 9 -14.00 -0.63 -4.47
C SER A 9 -15.38 -0.09 -4.07
N PRO A 10 -16.42 -0.21 -4.91
CA PRO A 10 -17.79 0.15 -4.52
C PRO A 10 -18.29 -0.57 -3.25
N ALA A 11 -17.71 -1.72 -2.92
CA ALA A 11 -18.01 -2.46 -1.69
C ALA A 11 -17.70 -1.69 -0.39
N ILE A 12 -16.90 -0.61 -0.46
CA ILE A 12 -16.66 0.25 0.71
C ILE A 12 -17.98 0.84 1.26
N TRP A 13 -18.93 1.13 0.38
CA TRP A 13 -20.23 1.72 0.74
C TRP A 13 -21.18 0.74 1.43
N THR A 14 -20.85 -0.54 1.48
CA THR A 14 -21.59 -1.56 2.23
C THR A 14 -20.79 -2.14 3.40
N SER A 15 -19.56 -1.65 3.65
CA SER A 15 -18.72 -2.08 4.76
C SER A 15 -19.27 -1.53 6.09
N PRO A 16 -19.68 -2.37 7.06
CA PRO A 16 -20.18 -1.89 8.34
C PRO A 16 -19.16 -1.03 9.11
N ALA A 17 -17.87 -1.39 9.05
CA ALA A 17 -16.80 -0.63 9.69
C ALA A 17 -16.60 0.75 9.05
N PHE A 18 -16.72 0.87 7.72
CA PHE A 18 -16.66 2.18 7.06
C PHE A 18 -17.90 3.01 7.37
N LEU A 19 -19.07 2.38 7.38
CA LEU A 19 -20.34 3.05 7.68
C LEU A 19 -20.45 3.48 9.15
N SER A 20 -19.69 2.88 10.08
CA SER A 20 -19.63 3.35 11.47
C SER A 20 -18.83 4.64 11.66
N LEU A 21 -18.03 5.05 10.67
CA LEU A 21 -17.34 6.34 10.71
C LEU A 21 -18.31 7.50 10.41
N ASP A 22 -17.98 8.68 10.94
CA ASP A 22 -18.59 9.95 10.56
C ASP A 22 -18.06 10.44 9.18
N SER A 23 -18.55 11.60 8.73
CA SER A 23 -18.15 12.14 7.42
C SER A 23 -16.63 12.35 7.31
N ASP A 24 -15.99 12.86 8.37
CA ASP A 24 -14.56 13.12 8.38
C ASP A 24 -13.78 11.80 8.36
N GLY A 25 -14.12 10.83 9.23
CA GLY A 25 -13.51 9.51 9.19
C GLY A 25 -13.63 8.84 7.82
N ARG A 26 -14.79 8.94 7.16
CA ARG A 26 -14.98 8.41 5.80
C ARG A 26 -14.13 9.15 4.77
N GLN A 27 -14.05 10.48 4.84
CA GLN A 27 -13.20 11.29 3.96
C GLN A 27 -11.72 10.93 4.15
N LEU A 28 -11.26 10.78 5.39
CA LEU A 28 -9.89 10.40 5.70
C LEU A 28 -9.57 8.98 5.18
N MET A 29 -10.50 8.04 5.30
CA MET A 29 -10.33 6.70 4.72
C MET A 29 -10.19 6.73 3.21
N LEU A 30 -11.02 7.53 2.51
CA LEU A 30 -10.89 7.71 1.06
C LEU A 30 -9.56 8.36 0.70
N PHE A 31 -9.11 9.36 1.47
CA PHE A 31 -7.79 9.97 1.31
C PHE A 31 -6.65 8.96 1.50
N PHE A 32 -6.72 8.09 2.50
CA PHE A 32 -5.71 7.03 2.66
C PHE A 32 -5.74 6.02 1.50
N ILE A 33 -6.89 5.76 0.90
CA ILE A 33 -6.98 4.80 -0.22
C ILE A 33 -6.48 5.43 -1.53
N SER A 34 -6.94 6.63 -1.87
CA SER A 34 -6.75 7.21 -3.21
C SER A 34 -5.95 8.52 -3.22
N GLY A 35 -5.43 8.95 -2.07
CA GLY A 35 -4.66 10.19 -1.93
C GLY A 35 -3.25 10.11 -2.54
N PRO A 36 -2.58 11.26 -2.66
CA PRO A 36 -1.31 11.39 -3.40
C PRO A 36 -0.13 10.67 -2.73
N HIS A 37 -0.23 10.33 -1.44
CA HIS A 37 0.83 9.66 -0.67
C HIS A 37 0.73 8.13 -0.71
N GLN A 38 -0.31 7.58 -1.32
CA GLN A 38 -0.54 6.14 -1.34
C GLN A 38 0.32 5.43 -2.39
N ASN A 39 0.71 4.19 -2.12
CA ASN A 39 1.53 3.37 -2.99
C ASN A 39 0.95 1.96 -3.17
N SER A 40 1.68 1.06 -3.83
CA SER A 40 1.18 -0.29 -4.12
C SER A 40 1.18 -1.22 -2.91
N ALA A 41 1.82 -0.86 -1.80
CA ALA A 41 1.84 -1.64 -0.56
C ALA A 41 0.64 -1.35 0.36
N GLY A 42 -0.17 -0.32 0.07
CA GLY A 42 -1.28 0.08 0.94
C GLY A 42 -0.83 0.76 2.23
N CYS A 43 0.47 1.02 2.38
CA CYS A 43 1.06 1.73 3.51
C CYS A 43 1.60 3.06 3.01
N CYS A 44 1.07 4.16 3.55
CA CYS A 44 1.49 5.51 3.22
C CYS A 44 2.13 6.16 4.43
N ARG A 45 3.21 6.92 4.20
CA ARG A 45 3.80 7.79 5.22
C ARG A 45 3.16 9.16 5.13
N VAL A 46 2.00 9.30 5.77
CA VAL A 46 1.25 10.55 5.80
C VAL A 46 1.52 11.22 7.13
N ARG A 47 2.50 12.12 7.13
CA ARG A 47 2.70 13.04 8.26
C ARG A 47 1.45 13.87 8.45
N GLU A 48 1.12 14.19 9.70
CA GLU A 48 -0.07 14.99 10.02
C GLU A 48 -0.12 16.27 9.16
N GLY A 49 0.98 17.02 9.08
CA GLY A 49 1.05 18.25 8.28
C GLY A 49 0.72 18.08 6.79
N TYR A 50 0.98 16.91 6.18
CA TYR A 50 0.58 16.64 4.79
C TYR A 50 -0.93 16.41 4.70
N ALA A 51 -1.50 15.62 5.60
CA ALA A 51 -2.94 15.40 5.66
C ALA A 51 -3.70 16.71 5.88
N LEU A 52 -3.22 17.57 6.77
CA LEU A 52 -3.82 18.88 7.04
C LEU A 52 -3.81 19.78 5.79
N ALA A 53 -2.69 19.83 5.07
CA ALA A 53 -2.57 20.63 3.86
C ALA A 53 -3.46 20.12 2.73
N ASP A 54 -3.50 18.79 2.51
CA ASP A 54 -4.25 18.19 1.40
C ASP A 54 -5.77 18.21 1.65
N LEU A 55 -6.20 18.08 2.90
CA LEU A 55 -7.61 18.06 3.28
C LEU A 55 -8.14 19.44 3.71
N LEU A 56 -7.26 20.44 3.87
CA LEU A 56 -7.56 21.75 4.46
C LEU A 56 -8.17 21.64 5.86
N TRP A 57 -7.64 20.72 6.67
CA TRP A 57 -8.16 20.40 7.99
C TRP A 57 -7.35 21.04 9.12
N GLN A 58 -7.98 21.10 10.29
CA GLN A 58 -7.29 21.43 11.54
C GLN A 58 -6.72 20.17 12.20
N PRO A 59 -5.64 20.29 13.00
CA PRO A 59 -5.01 19.17 13.70
C PRO A 59 -5.99 18.25 14.45
N GLU A 60 -6.92 18.85 15.21
CA GLU A 60 -7.88 18.12 16.05
C GLU A 60 -8.84 17.29 15.22
N GLN A 61 -9.25 17.81 14.06
CA GLN A 61 -10.13 17.11 13.11
C GLN A 61 -9.46 15.87 12.54
N TYR A 62 -8.20 16.01 12.09
CA TYR A 62 -7.42 14.87 11.59
C TYR A 62 -7.24 13.79 12.66
N ARG A 63 -6.84 14.19 13.87
CA ARG A 63 -6.59 13.24 14.97
C ARG A 63 -7.87 12.50 15.38
N ALA A 64 -9.01 13.18 15.43
CA ALA A 64 -10.29 12.56 15.75
C ALA A 64 -10.73 11.56 14.65
N ALA A 65 -10.60 11.94 13.38
CA ALA A 65 -10.91 11.07 12.24
C ALA A 65 -9.99 9.84 12.20
N LEU A 66 -8.69 10.03 12.42
CA LEU A 66 -7.70 8.94 12.48
C LEU A 66 -8.00 7.99 13.63
N ALA A 67 -8.26 8.51 14.84
CA ALA A 67 -8.62 7.70 16.00
C ALA A 67 -9.88 6.86 15.72
N SER A 68 -10.88 7.42 15.05
CA SER A 68 -12.10 6.71 14.67
C SER A 68 -11.83 5.59 13.65
N ALA A 69 -10.97 5.85 12.66
CA ALA A 69 -10.57 4.85 11.67
C ALA A 69 -9.77 3.69 12.28
N VAL A 70 -8.88 3.98 13.23
CA VAL A 70 -8.15 2.96 14.01
C VAL A 70 -9.13 2.15 14.88
N ALA A 71 -10.04 2.81 15.60
CA ALA A 71 -11.03 2.15 16.44
C ALA A 71 -11.99 1.24 15.65
N ALA A 72 -12.28 1.59 14.40
CA ALA A 72 -13.08 0.78 13.47
C ALA A 72 -12.30 -0.36 12.79
N ASP A 73 -11.03 -0.58 13.13
CA ASP A 73 -10.15 -1.60 12.54
C ASP A 73 -9.99 -1.46 11.02
N LEU A 74 -10.03 -0.22 10.50
CA LEU A 74 -9.86 0.05 9.08
C LEU A 74 -8.42 0.37 8.70
N VAL A 75 -7.65 0.92 9.64
CA VAL A 75 -6.24 1.23 9.47
C VAL A 75 -5.43 0.76 10.67
N LEU A 76 -4.15 0.51 10.44
CA LEU A 76 -3.14 0.45 11.49
C LEU A 76 -2.24 1.68 11.32
N HIS A 77 -1.99 2.42 12.41
CA HIS A 77 -1.19 3.63 12.40
C HIS A 77 -0.09 3.56 13.47
N ASP A 78 1.16 3.83 13.08
CA ASP A 78 2.29 3.96 13.99
C ASP A 78 2.64 5.46 14.14
N PRO A 79 2.38 6.08 15.31
CA PRO A 79 2.66 7.49 15.52
C PRO A 79 4.16 7.82 15.57
N ARG A 80 5.04 6.82 15.77
CA ARG A 80 6.49 7.02 15.80
C ARG A 80 7.07 7.19 14.40
N THR A 81 6.57 6.41 13.43
CA THR A 81 7.05 6.45 12.03
C THR A 81 6.15 7.26 11.11
N GLU A 82 4.98 7.68 11.60
CA GLU A 82 3.93 8.38 10.86
C GLU A 82 3.44 7.57 9.64
N GLU A 83 3.46 6.25 9.78
CA GLU A 83 3.00 5.32 8.75
C GLU A 83 1.60 4.83 9.06
N THR A 84 0.78 4.77 8.01
CA THR A 84 -0.60 4.27 8.08
C THR A 84 -0.81 3.22 7.02
N TYR A 85 -1.19 2.02 7.45
CA TYR A 85 -1.59 0.91 6.58
C TYR A 85 -3.10 0.76 6.52
N VAL A 86 -3.62 0.73 5.30
CA VAL A 86 -5.04 0.44 5.04
C VAL A 86 -5.25 -1.07 5.12
N LYS A 87 -5.99 -1.53 6.15
CA LYS A 87 -6.22 -2.97 6.35
C LYS A 87 -7.03 -3.55 5.20
N LYS A 88 -6.80 -4.83 4.90
CA LYS A 88 -7.45 -5.55 3.79
C LYS A 88 -7.10 -5.00 2.41
N TRP A 89 -6.04 -4.20 2.28
CA TRP A 89 -5.60 -3.61 1.01
C TRP A 89 -5.58 -4.62 -0.14
N PHE A 90 -4.91 -5.76 0.08
CA PHE A 90 -4.73 -6.82 -0.91
C PHE A 90 -5.95 -7.75 -1.08
N LYS A 91 -7.03 -7.58 -0.31
CA LYS A 91 -8.31 -8.28 -0.57
C LYS A 91 -9.07 -7.67 -1.74
N HIS A 92 -8.72 -6.44 -2.13
CA HIS A 92 -9.32 -5.75 -3.27
C HIS A 92 -8.54 -6.04 -4.55
N LYS A 93 -9.19 -6.68 -5.53
CA LYS A 93 -8.53 -7.11 -6.79
C LYS A 93 -7.73 -6.01 -7.50
N GLY A 94 -8.19 -4.76 -7.46
CA GLY A 94 -7.51 -3.64 -8.10
C GLY A 94 -6.23 -3.17 -7.38
N ASN A 95 -5.95 -3.68 -6.18
CA ASN A 95 -4.77 -3.38 -5.38
C ASN A 95 -3.78 -4.55 -5.31
N ILE A 96 -4.17 -5.73 -5.80
CA ILE A 96 -3.25 -6.85 -5.97
C ILE A 96 -2.35 -6.54 -7.17
N PRO A 97 -1.03 -6.81 -7.09
CA PRO A 97 -0.18 -6.70 -8.26
C PRO A 97 -0.68 -7.52 -9.44
N THR A 98 -0.34 -7.10 -10.65
CA THR A 98 -0.86 -7.71 -11.90
C THR A 98 0.22 -8.45 -12.68
N ASN A 99 1.49 -8.27 -12.30
CA ASN A 99 2.65 -8.91 -12.90
C ASN A 99 3.81 -9.02 -11.90
N LYS A 100 4.86 -9.76 -12.28
CA LYS A 100 6.03 -10.05 -11.45
C LYS A 100 6.82 -8.80 -11.04
N ASP A 101 6.96 -7.83 -11.96
CA ASP A 101 7.71 -6.60 -11.69
C ASP A 101 6.98 -5.70 -10.70
N HIS A 102 5.66 -5.57 -10.85
CA HIS A 102 4.81 -4.87 -9.89
C HIS A 102 4.87 -5.54 -8.52
N ALA A 103 4.78 -6.88 -8.46
CA ALA A 103 4.91 -7.63 -7.22
C ALA A 103 6.26 -7.40 -6.52
N LYS A 104 7.36 -7.44 -7.28
CA LYS A 104 8.71 -7.14 -6.77
C LYS A 104 8.82 -5.70 -6.27
N GLY A 105 8.25 -4.74 -6.99
CA GLY A 105 8.18 -3.34 -6.57
C GLY A 105 7.43 -3.17 -5.25
N THR A 106 6.25 -3.78 -5.13
CA THR A 106 5.44 -3.77 -3.90
C THR A 106 6.20 -4.37 -2.72
N MET A 107 6.86 -5.53 -2.90
CA MET A 107 7.66 -6.15 -1.84
C MET A 107 8.81 -5.24 -1.36
N LYS A 108 9.46 -4.53 -2.29
CA LYS A 108 10.50 -3.56 -1.94
C LYS A 108 9.96 -2.40 -1.11
N ILE A 109 8.74 -1.92 -1.42
CA ILE A 109 8.09 -0.86 -0.63
C ILE A 109 7.78 -1.39 0.77
N ILE A 110 7.20 -2.59 0.89
CA ILE A 110 6.92 -3.25 2.18
C ILE A 110 8.19 -3.37 3.02
N ALA A 111 9.30 -3.84 2.44
CA ALA A 111 10.57 -3.99 3.13
C ALA A 111 11.18 -2.67 3.64
N ASN A 112 10.73 -1.52 3.11
CA ASN A 112 11.18 -0.18 3.52
C ASN A 112 10.21 0.51 4.52
N ILE A 113 9.18 -0.20 5.00
CA ILE A 113 8.30 0.30 6.07
C ILE A 113 9.08 0.28 7.39
N ASP A 114 9.11 1.41 8.09
CA ASP A 114 9.91 1.61 9.31
C ASP A 114 9.21 1.07 10.58
N SER A 115 7.90 0.95 10.56
CA SER A 115 7.10 0.31 11.61
C SER A 115 7.10 -1.21 11.43
N ASP A 116 7.68 -1.93 12.39
CA ASP A 116 7.76 -3.38 12.34
C ASP A 116 6.36 -4.03 12.30
N GLU A 117 5.42 -3.54 13.13
CA GLU A 117 4.05 -4.06 13.19
C GLU A 117 3.32 -3.86 11.85
N ILE A 118 3.42 -2.67 11.26
CA ILE A 118 2.81 -2.40 9.96
C ILE A 118 3.47 -3.22 8.86
N ARG A 119 4.80 -3.32 8.87
CA ARG A 119 5.56 -4.08 7.88
C ARG A 119 5.15 -5.55 7.90
N GLU A 120 5.13 -6.17 9.07
CA GLU A 120 4.75 -7.57 9.26
C GLU A 120 3.31 -7.84 8.79
N LEU A 121 2.37 -6.95 9.14
CA LEU A 121 0.97 -7.09 8.70
C LEU A 121 0.84 -6.93 7.18
N ALA A 122 1.46 -5.91 6.60
CA ALA A 122 1.43 -5.66 5.16
C ALA A 122 2.09 -6.80 4.37
N GLU A 123 3.19 -7.35 4.88
CA GLU A 123 3.87 -8.51 4.32
C GLU A 123 2.98 -9.75 4.39
N ALA A 124 2.37 -10.04 5.55
CA ALA A 124 1.46 -11.17 5.69
C ALA A 124 0.27 -11.09 4.72
N ASP A 125 -0.38 -9.92 4.62
CA ASP A 125 -1.49 -9.69 3.69
C ASP A 125 -1.04 -9.82 2.22
N PHE A 126 0.17 -9.36 1.89
CA PHE A 126 0.75 -9.51 0.56
C PHE A 126 1.06 -10.98 0.22
N MET A 127 1.62 -11.71 1.19
CA MET A 127 1.98 -13.12 1.05
C MET A 127 0.77 -14.03 0.83
N ALA A 128 -0.40 -13.63 1.32
CA ALA A 128 -1.67 -14.30 1.09
C ALA A 128 -2.23 -14.13 -0.35
N THR A 129 -1.62 -13.28 -1.18
CA THR A 129 -2.01 -13.12 -2.59
C THR A 129 -1.36 -14.16 -3.50
N GLU A 130 -1.86 -14.28 -4.74
CA GLU A 130 -1.23 -15.14 -5.75
C GLU A 130 0.21 -14.71 -6.13
N TRP A 131 0.60 -13.47 -5.80
CA TRP A 131 1.91 -12.91 -6.10
C TRP A 131 2.90 -13.03 -4.95
N GLY A 132 2.42 -13.18 -3.72
CA GLY A 132 3.25 -13.33 -2.52
C GLY A 132 4.28 -14.45 -2.65
N GLY A 133 3.81 -15.68 -2.87
CA GLY A 133 4.69 -16.84 -3.06
C GLY A 133 5.58 -16.75 -4.31
N LYS A 134 5.09 -16.10 -5.38
CA LYS A 134 5.85 -15.91 -6.63
C LYS A 134 6.95 -14.85 -6.52
N ALA A 135 6.79 -13.86 -5.64
CA ALA A 135 7.79 -12.83 -5.37
C ALA A 135 8.86 -13.31 -4.38
N ALA A 136 8.48 -14.17 -3.43
CA ALA A 136 9.39 -14.79 -2.47
C ALA A 136 10.27 -15.88 -3.11
N ALA A 137 9.77 -16.57 -4.13
CA ALA A 137 10.63 -17.30 -5.05
C ALA A 137 11.51 -16.28 -5.78
N GLY A 138 12.78 -16.19 -5.40
CA GLY A 138 13.75 -15.31 -6.06
C GLY A 138 13.81 -15.51 -7.57
N PRO A 139 14.65 -14.74 -8.29
CA PRO A 139 14.75 -14.88 -9.74
C PRO A 139 14.97 -16.34 -10.13
N ASN A 140 14.19 -16.85 -11.09
CA ASN A 140 14.43 -18.18 -11.63
C ASN A 140 15.88 -18.19 -12.14
N PRO A 141 16.75 -19.14 -11.71
CA PRO A 141 18.13 -19.22 -12.17
C PRO A 141 18.27 -19.19 -13.71
N LEU A 142 17.26 -19.70 -14.41
CA LEU A 142 17.18 -19.66 -15.86
C LEU A 142 16.99 -18.23 -16.43
N ASP A 143 16.18 -17.39 -15.77
CA ASP A 143 15.98 -15.98 -16.17
C ASP A 143 17.29 -15.18 -16.04
N GLN A 144 18.05 -15.43 -14.95
CA GLN A 144 19.33 -14.77 -14.72
C GLN A 144 20.38 -15.15 -15.77
N THR A 145 20.35 -16.42 -16.19
CA THR A 145 21.29 -16.94 -17.19
C THR A 145 20.98 -16.34 -18.57
N LEU A 146 19.70 -16.21 -18.93
CA LEU A 146 19.28 -15.60 -20.19
C LEU A 146 19.60 -14.10 -20.24
N ASP A 147 19.38 -13.36 -19.15
CA ASP A 147 19.73 -11.94 -19.06
C ASP A 147 21.25 -11.72 -19.15
N ALA A 148 22.04 -12.59 -18.51
CA ALA A 148 23.50 -12.54 -18.59
C ALA A 148 24.01 -12.82 -20.02
N LEU A 149 23.43 -13.82 -20.71
CA LEU A 149 23.76 -14.15 -22.09
C LEU A 149 23.33 -13.04 -23.06
N ALA A 150 22.17 -12.41 -22.86
CA ALA A 150 21.70 -11.30 -23.68
C ALA A 150 22.61 -10.06 -23.52
N ARG A 151 23.03 -9.74 -22.30
CA ARG A 151 23.97 -8.64 -22.02
C ARG A 151 25.35 -8.91 -22.60
N SER A 152 25.85 -10.14 -22.51
CA SER A 152 27.14 -10.56 -23.09
C SER A 152 27.12 -10.46 -24.63
N ARG A 153 26.03 -10.88 -25.29
CA ARG A 153 25.88 -10.73 -26.75
C ARG A 153 25.83 -9.28 -27.21
N MET A 154 25.26 -8.37 -26.42
CA MET A 154 25.25 -6.94 -26.75
C MET A 154 26.61 -6.27 -26.59
N LEU A 155 27.46 -6.75 -25.69
CA LEU A 155 28.82 -6.23 -25.48
C LEU A 155 29.81 -6.71 -26.56
N ASN A 156 29.60 -7.90 -27.12
CA ASN A 156 30.48 -8.47 -28.15
C ASN A 156 30.17 -8.02 -29.59
N ASN A 157 29.13 -7.21 -29.80
CA ASN A 157 28.70 -6.71 -31.12
C ASN A 157 29.00 -5.21 -31.33
N ARG A 158 29.95 -4.65 -30.57
CA ARG A 158 30.53 -3.30 -30.74
C ARG A 158 32.00 -3.43 -31.08
#